data_AF-A0A9D4LEL1-F1
#
_entry.id   AF-A0A9D4LEL1-F1
#
_cell.length_a   1.000
_cell.length_b   1.000
_cell.length_c   1.000
_cell.angle_alpha   90.00
_cell.angle_beta   90.00
_cell.angle_gamma   90.00
#
_symmetry.space_group_name_H-M   'P 1'
#
loop_
_entity.id
_entity.type
_entity.pdbx_description
1 polymer ?
#
loop_
_entity_poly.entity_id
_entity_poly.type
_entity_poly.pdbx_seq_one_letter_code
_entity_poly.pdbx_strand_id
1 'polypeptide(L)' 'MTSQPLQLPYIQEPQGEAVCFDPQATGYYTTSEGRYQPLYYYRRINRSTKSPSS' A
#
# COMPACT_ATOMS: atom_id res chain seq x y z
N MET A 1 -1.66 19.63 -36.82
CA MET A 1 -1.13 18.25 -36.71
C MET A 1 -1.42 17.77 -35.30
N THR A 2 -2.28 16.78 -35.13
CA THR A 2 -2.59 16.20 -33.80
C THR A 2 -1.65 15.02 -33.57
N SER A 3 -0.79 15.13 -32.54
CA SER A 3 0.07 14.04 -32.08
C SER A 3 -0.79 12.85 -31.63
N GLN A 4 -0.41 11.63 -32.00
CA GLN A 4 -1.07 10.42 -31.50
C GLN A 4 -0.66 10.20 -30.03
N PRO A 5 -1.61 9.92 -29.12
CA PRO A 5 -1.30 9.71 -27.71
C PRO A 5 -0.41 8.46 -27.53
N LEU A 6 0.69 8.63 -26.79
CA LEU A 6 1.61 7.56 -26.46
C LEU A 6 1.03 6.72 -25.31
N GLN A 7 0.81 5.43 -25.55
CA GLN A 7 0.31 4.51 -24.55
C GLN A 7 1.47 4.05 -23.65
N LEU A 8 1.38 4.36 -22.35
CA LEU A 8 2.35 3.93 -21.34
C LEU A 8 1.98 2.54 -20.81
N PRO A 9 2.96 1.70 -20.41
CA PRO A 9 2.71 0.40 -19.80
C PRO A 9 2.17 0.59 -18.38
N TYR A 10 0.85 0.73 -18.25
CA TYR A 10 0.19 0.73 -16.95
C TYR A 10 0.04 -0.70 -16.45
N ILE A 11 0.65 -0.99 -15.31
CA ILE A 11 0.30 -2.17 -14.52
C ILE A 11 -0.95 -1.80 -13.74
N GLN A 12 -2.06 -2.50 -13.98
CA GLN A 12 -3.23 -2.41 -13.13
C GLN A 12 -2.90 -3.05 -11.79
N GLU A 13 -2.48 -2.24 -10.82
CA GLU A 13 -2.53 -2.65 -9.44
C GLU A 13 -3.98 -2.54 -8.96
N PRO A 14 -4.51 -3.54 -8.24
CA PRO A 14 -5.81 -3.39 -7.61
C PRO A 14 -5.72 -2.21 -6.63
N GLN A 15 -6.30 -1.08 -7.00
CA GLN A 15 -6.28 0.11 -6.15
C GLN A 15 -7.00 -0.23 -4.84
N GLY A 16 -6.41 0.19 -3.71
CA GLY A 16 -6.94 -0.10 -2.39
C GLY A 16 -8.25 0.63 -2.17
N GLU A 17 -9.33 -0.11 -1.90
CA GLU A 17 -10.67 0.45 -1.67
C GLU A 17 -10.76 1.18 -0.33
N ALA A 18 -10.03 0.67 0.67
CA ALA A 18 -10.03 1.25 2.01
C ALA A 18 -8.71 1.02 2.76
N VAL A 19 -8.39 1.97 3.64
CA VAL A 19 -7.29 1.90 4.61
C VAL A 19 -7.81 2.33 5.99
N CYS A 20 -7.38 1.67 7.06
CA CYS A 20 -7.71 2.02 8.43
C CYS A 20 -6.49 1.88 9.34
N PHE A 21 -6.28 2.83 10.24
CA PHE A 21 -5.20 2.77 11.22
C PHE A 21 -5.62 1.97 12.45
N ASP A 22 -4.70 1.17 12.96
CA ASP A 22 -4.87 0.50 14.25
C ASP A 22 -5.05 1.55 15.37
N PRO A 23 -6.01 1.37 16.31
CA PRO A 23 -6.28 2.35 17.37
C PRO A 23 -5.09 2.61 18.29
N GLN A 24 -4.11 1.72 18.35
CA GLN A 24 -2.88 1.90 19.13
C GLN A 24 -1.74 2.51 18.29
N ALA A 25 -2.01 2.93 17.06
CA ALA A 25 -1.04 3.45 16.09
C ALA A 25 0.13 2.50 15.81
N THR A 26 -0.09 1.19 15.98
CA THR A 26 0.94 0.16 15.79
C THR A 26 1.03 -0.36 14.36
N GLY A 27 0.08 -0.02 13.49
CA GLY A 27 0.03 -0.48 12.10
C GLY A 27 -1.20 0.05 11.37
N TYR A 28 -1.47 -0.55 10.20
CA TYR A 28 -2.66 -0.25 9.41
C TYR A 28 -3.20 -1.51 8.72
N TYR A 29 -4.50 -1.50 8.46
CA TYR A 29 -5.23 -2.49 7.69
C TYR A 29 -5.52 -1.93 6.29
N THR A 30 -5.46 -2.77 5.27
CA THR A 30 -5.81 -2.40 3.89
C THR A 30 -6.49 -3.56 3.17
N THR A 31 -7.41 -3.23 2.27
CA THR A 31 -8.07 -4.18 1.37
C THR A 31 -8.08 -3.62 -0.04
N SER A 32 -7.91 -4.50 -1.02
CA SER A 32 -8.08 -4.19 -2.43
C SER A 32 -9.55 -4.02 -2.78
N GLU A 33 -9.82 -3.30 -3.88
CA GLU A 33 -11.15 -3.22 -4.49
C GLU A 33 -11.65 -4.59 -4.97
N GLY A 34 -12.93 -4.87 -4.72
CA GLY A 34 -13.63 -6.02 -5.30
C GLY A 34 -14.27 -6.96 -4.27
N ARG A 35 -14.84 -8.07 -4.75
CA ARG A 35 -15.57 -9.02 -3.89
C ARG A 35 -14.62 -10.05 -3.29
N TYR A 36 -14.83 -10.36 -2.00
CA TYR A 36 -14.04 -11.35 -1.25
C TYR A 36 -12.52 -11.06 -1.21
N GLN A 37 -12.14 -9.79 -1.23
CA GLN A 37 -10.73 -9.42 -1.09
C GLN A 37 -10.24 -9.68 0.34
N PRO A 38 -9.02 -10.21 0.51
CA PRO A 38 -8.42 -10.42 1.81
C PRO A 38 -8.07 -9.09 2.48
N LEU A 39 -8.23 -9.05 3.80
CA LEU A 39 -7.78 -7.93 4.63
C LEU A 39 -6.34 -8.16 5.07
N TYR A 40 -5.43 -7.26 4.68
CA TYR A 40 -4.02 -7.31 5.07
C TYR A 40 -3.75 -6.38 6.25
N TYR A 41 -2.83 -6.80 7.13
CA TYR A 41 -2.33 -5.98 8.25
C TYR A 41 -0.83 -5.75 8.12
N TYR A 42 -0.42 -4.49 8.17
CA TYR A 42 0.99 -4.08 8.13
C TYR A 42 1.38 -3.42 9.44
N ARG A 43 2.29 -4.06 10.19
CA ARG A 43 2.82 -3.51 11.44
C ARG A 43 3.84 -2.41 11.16
N ARG A 44 3.71 -1.28 11.85
CA ARG A 44 4.67 -0.18 11.81
C ARG A 44 6.00 -0.66 12.38
N ILE A 45 7.06 -0.48 11.60
CA ILE A 45 8.43 -0.71 12.08
C ILE A 45 8.92 0.53 12.83
N ASN A 46 9.11 0.41 14.15
CA ASN A 46 9.83 1.43 14.91
C ASN A 46 11.33 1.24 14.66
N ARG A 47 11.95 2.17 13.90
CA ARG A 47 13.41 2.22 13.70
C ARG A 47 14.14 2.74 14.96
N SER A 48 13.82 2.24 16.16
CA SER A 48 14.49 2.67 17.40
C SER A 48 15.39 1.62 18.05
N THR A 49 15.58 0.45 17.44
CA THR A 49 16.62 -0.48 17.90
C THR A 49 17.88 -0.25 17.08
N LYS A 50 18.84 0.47 17.71
CA LYS A 50 20.27 0.62 17.36
C LYS A 50 20.68 0.24 15.93
N SER A 51 21.26 1.22 15.23
CA SER A 51 22.24 0.95 14.17
C SER A 51 23.16 -0.19 14.62
N PRO A 52 23.34 -1.27 13.83
CA PRO A 52 24.40 -2.23 14.12
C PRO A 52 25.71 -1.45 14.01
N SER A 53 26.35 -1.22 15.14
CA SER A 53 27.77 -0.88 15.17
C SER A 53 28.51 -2.13 14.71
N SER A 54 28.93 -2.16 13.45
CA SER A 54 29.96 -3.07 12.95
C SER A 54 30.84 -2.27 12.00
#